data_AF-A0A016APP2-F1
#
_entry.id   AF-A0A016APP2-F1
#
_cell.length_a   1.000
_cell.length_b   1.000
_cell.length_c   1.000
_cell.angle_alpha   90.00
_cell.angle_beta   90.00
_cell.angle_gamma   90.00
#
_symmetry.space_group_name_H-M   'P 1'
#
loop_
_entity.id
_entity.type
_entity.pdbx_description
1 polymer ?
#
loop_
_entity_poly.entity_id
_entity_poly.type
_entity_poly.pdbx_seq_one_letter_code
_entity_poly.pdbx_strand_id
1 'polypeptide(L)' 'MKNAKITIGLIGLLLIGLVSVRKEGKVQEAGLLLQNVEALATGESFPDGEIACFGDGSVDCPFTYLKVEVVYREE' A
#
# COMPACT_ATOMS: atom_id res chain seq x y z
N MET A 1 -20.37 -45.25 24.77
CA MET A 1 -19.47 -44.07 24.64
C MET A 1 -19.09 -43.68 23.20
N LYS A 2 -19.46 -44.45 22.15
CA LYS A 2 -19.10 -44.13 20.75
C LYS A 2 -19.80 -42.85 20.25
N ASN A 3 -21.09 -42.71 20.54
CA ASN A 3 -21.90 -41.57 20.12
C ASN A 3 -21.46 -40.25 20.78
N ALA A 4 -21.08 -40.30 22.06
CA ALA A 4 -20.56 -39.13 22.79
C ALA A 4 -19.23 -38.61 22.19
N LYS A 5 -18.34 -39.50 21.76
CA LYS A 5 -17.08 -39.11 21.09
C LYS A 5 -17.33 -38.41 19.75
N ILE A 6 -18.33 -38.87 18.99
CA ILE A 6 -18.74 -38.25 17.72
C ILE A 6 -19.34 -36.86 17.97
N THR A 7 -20.22 -36.73 18.97
CA THR A 7 -20.84 -35.44 19.32
C THR A 7 -19.81 -34.40 19.76
N ILE A 8 -18.83 -34.80 20.59
CA ILE A 8 -17.75 -33.89 21.03
C ILE A 8 -16.89 -33.44 19.84
N GLY A 9 -16.58 -34.35 18.91
CA GLY A 9 -15.84 -34.01 17.68
C GLY A 9 -16.58 -33.01 16.78
N LEU A 10 -17.90 -33.18 16.61
CA LEU A 10 -18.73 -32.28 15.79
C LEU A 10 -18.82 -30.87 16.41
N ILE A 11 -18.96 -30.77 17.72
CA ILE A 11 -18.96 -29.48 18.42
C ILE A 11 -17.62 -28.77 18.24
N GLY A 12 -16.49 -29.49 18.37
CA GLY A 12 -15.16 -28.94 18.13
C GLY A 12 -14.97 -28.41 16.70
N LEU A 13 -15.43 -29.17 15.70
CA LEU A 13 -15.35 -28.77 14.29
C LEU A 13 -16.17 -27.49 14.02
N LEU A 14 -17.37 -27.40 14.60
CA LEU A 14 -18.25 -26.23 14.46
C LEU A 14 -17.62 -24.96 15.05
N LEU A 15 -16.98 -25.08 16.22
CA LEU A 15 -16.31 -23.97 16.88
C LEU A 15 -15.10 -23.45 16.10
N ILE A 16 -14.30 -24.34 15.49
CA ILE A 16 -13.16 -23.95 14.65
C ILE A 16 -13.64 -23.21 13.40
N GLY A 17 -14.70 -23.70 12.74
CA GLY A 17 -15.30 -23.04 11.58
C GLY A 17 -15.82 -21.63 11.89
N LEU A 18 -16.47 -21.43 13.04
CA LEU A 18 -16.96 -20.12 13.49
C LEU A 18 -15.85 -19.09 13.71
N VAL A 19 -14.69 -19.51 14.21
CA VAL A 19 -13.55 -18.60 14.43
C VAL A 19 -12.89 -18.20 13.11
N SER A 20 -12.82 -19.10 12.13
CA SER A 20 -12.26 -18.80 10.80
C SER A 20 -13.04 -17.72 10.07
N VAL A 21 -14.38 -17.78 10.08
CA VAL A 21 -15.23 -16.77 9.40
C VAL A 21 -15.09 -15.38 10.06
N ARG A 22 -14.84 -15.32 11.37
CA ARG A 22 -14.60 -14.04 12.07
C ARG A 22 -13.28 -13.38 11.70
N LYS A 23 -12.29 -14.13 11.21
CA LYS A 23 -10.98 -13.59 10.80
C LYS A 23 -11.04 -12.87 9.46
N GLU A 24 -11.94 -13.28 8.56
CA GLU A 24 -12.07 -12.71 7.21
C GLU A 24 -12.73 -11.32 7.23
N GLY A 25 -13.54 -11.01 8.25
CA GLY A 25 -14.17 -9.70 8.42
C GLY A 25 -13.22 -8.57 8.83
N LYS A 26 -11.96 -8.85 9.14
CA LYS A 26 -10.96 -7.85 9.57
C LYS A 26 -9.98 -7.43 8.47
N VAL A 27 -10.24 -7.82 7.21
CA VAL A 27 -9.42 -7.41 6.05
C VAL A 27 -9.89 -6.09 5.43
N GLN A 28 -11.08 -5.60 5.81
CA GLN A 28 -11.62 -4.35 5.27
C GLN A 28 -11.06 -3.07 5.93
N GLU A 29 -10.46 -3.16 7.12
CA GLU A 29 -9.85 -1.97 7.77
C GLU A 29 -8.49 -1.58 7.19
N ALA A 30 -7.81 -2.48 6.46
CA ALA A 30 -6.53 -2.15 5.83
C ALA A 30 -6.67 -1.14 4.67
N GLY A 31 -7.85 -1.05 4.05
CA GLY A 31 -8.13 -0.06 3.00
C GLY A 31 -8.30 1.37 3.54
N LEU A 32 -8.85 1.52 4.76
CA LEU A 32 -9.13 2.83 5.36
C LEU A 32 -7.87 3.50 5.94
N LEU A 33 -6.84 2.72 6.26
CA LEU A 33 -5.54 3.24 6.73
C LEU A 33 -4.64 3.72 5.59
N LEU A 34 -4.83 3.21 4.37
CA LEU A 34 -4.01 3.60 3.21
C LEU A 34 -4.51 4.88 2.53
N GLN A 35 -5.82 5.18 2.61
CA GLN A 35 -6.39 6.40 2.02
C GLN A 35 -5.89 7.70 2.67
N ASN A 36 -5.50 7.68 3.94
CA ASN A 36 -4.97 8.87 4.61
C ASN A 36 -3.49 9.14 4.28
N VAL A 37 -2.77 8.13 3.77
CA VAL A 37 -1.39 8.32 3.28
C VAL A 37 -1.40 8.97 1.90
N GLU A 38 -2.31 8.57 1.02
CA GLU A 38 -2.44 9.16 -0.32
C GLU A 38 -3.09 10.56 -0.30
N ALA A 39 -3.97 10.85 0.68
CA ALA A 39 -4.50 12.19 0.88
C ALA A 39 -3.46 13.18 1.45
N LEU A 40 -2.38 12.69 2.08
CA LEU A 40 -1.29 13.54 2.58
C LEU A 40 -0.27 13.91 1.48
N ALA A 41 -0.16 13.11 0.41
CA ALA A 41 0.69 13.39 -0.75
C ALA A 41 -0.06 14.03 -1.94
N THR A 42 -1.40 14.07 -1.88
CA THR A 42 -2.22 14.86 -2.82
C THR A 42 -2.15 16.33 -2.42
N GLY A 43 -1.13 17.03 -2.90
CA GLY A 43 -0.89 18.42 -2.55
C GLY A 43 0.56 18.88 -2.67
N GLU A 44 1.51 17.97 -2.93
CA GLU A 44 2.86 18.35 -3.32
C GLU A 44 2.82 18.76 -4.80
N SER A 45 2.17 19.90 -5.06
CA SER A 45 2.56 20.73 -6.19
C SER A 45 4.06 20.87 -6.08
N PHE A 46 4.81 20.26 -7.01
CA PHE A 46 6.24 20.51 -7.14
C PHE A 46 6.39 22.03 -7.11
N PRO A 47 6.87 22.62 -6.01
CA PRO A 47 6.98 24.06 -5.97
C PRO A 47 7.99 24.41 -7.04
N ASP A 48 7.65 25.44 -7.80
CA ASP A 48 8.46 26.02 -8.87
C ASP A 48 9.81 26.53 -8.31
N GLY A 49 10.68 25.61 -7.90
CA GLY A 49 12.12 25.81 -7.83
C GLY A 49 12.65 25.55 -9.24
N GLU A 50 13.43 26.48 -9.77
CA GLU A 50 13.93 26.44 -11.15
C GLU A 50 14.78 25.17 -11.31
N ILE A 51 14.19 24.10 -11.88
CA ILE A 51 14.95 22.88 -12.12
C ILE A 51 15.86 23.15 -13.30
N ALA A 52 17.16 23.22 -13.02
CA ALA A 52 18.18 23.42 -14.03
C ALA A 52 18.73 22.06 -14.48
N CYS A 53 18.61 21.79 -15.78
CA CYS A 53 19.13 20.59 -16.42
C CYS A 53 20.39 20.94 -17.20
N PHE A 54 21.53 20.32 -16.89
CA PHE A 54 22.82 20.63 -17.50
C PHE A 54 23.49 19.42 -18.15
N GLY A 55 24.18 19.69 -19.26
CA GLY A 55 24.93 18.69 -20.03
C GLY A 55 24.05 17.77 -20.85
N ASP A 56 24.68 16.89 -21.61
CA ASP A 56 24.04 15.74 -22.27
C ASP A 56 24.49 14.48 -21.53
N GLY A 57 23.57 13.58 -21.21
CA GLY A 57 23.88 12.45 -20.34
C GLY A 57 22.86 11.33 -20.41
N SER A 58 22.58 10.67 -19.30
CA SER A 58 21.64 9.53 -19.25
C SER A 58 20.41 9.78 -18.38
N VAL A 59 20.38 10.89 -17.66
CA VAL A 59 19.30 11.26 -16.73
C VAL A 59 18.22 12.03 -17.49
N ASP A 60 16.95 11.68 -17.35
CA ASP A 60 15.86 12.44 -17.99
C ASP A 60 15.59 13.75 -17.25
N CYS A 61 15.62 14.87 -17.96
CA CYS A 61 15.16 16.16 -17.45
C CYS A 61 13.63 16.13 -17.30
N PRO A 62 13.06 16.41 -16.12
CA PRO A 62 11.64 16.18 -15.83
C PRO A 62 10.65 17.05 -16.64
N PHE A 63 11.14 18.13 -17.27
CA PHE A 63 10.30 19.04 -18.07
C PHE A 63 10.42 18.80 -19.57
N THR A 64 11.63 18.54 -20.07
CA THR A 64 11.89 18.41 -21.51
C THR A 64 12.05 16.96 -21.97
N TYR A 65 12.19 16.02 -21.03
CA TYR A 65 12.51 14.61 -21.28
C TYR A 65 13.78 14.39 -22.11
N LEU A 66 14.64 15.42 -22.17
CA LEU A 66 15.96 15.32 -22.76
C LEU A 66 16.91 14.65 -21.77
N LYS A 67 17.85 13.89 -22.32
CA LYS A 67 18.87 13.19 -21.54
C LYS A 67 20.01 14.14 -21.19
N VAL A 68 20.17 14.42 -19.90
CA VAL A 68 21.17 15.34 -19.36
C VAL A 68 22.10 14.65 -18.37
N GLU A 69 23.21 15.28 -18.04
CA GLU A 69 24.19 14.74 -17.08
C GLU A 69 23.70 14.92 -15.64
N VAL A 70 23.13 16.09 -15.33
CA VAL A 70 22.70 16.45 -13.98
C VAL A 70 21.45 17.32 -13.99
N VAL A 71 20.61 17.11 -12.97
CA VAL A 71 19.38 17.87 -12.72
C VAL A 71 19.49 18.46 -11.32
N TYR A 72 19.56 19.79 -11.20
CA TYR A 72 19.58 20.50 -9.93
C TYR A 72 18.19 21.05 -9.61
N ARG A 73 17.82 21.01 -8.34
CA ARG A 73 16.70 21.76 -7.80
C ARG A 73 17.28 22.87 -6.94
N GLU A 74 17.04 24.13 -7.31
CA GLU A 74 17.29 25.25 -6.39
C GLU A 74 16.19 25.24 -5.32
N GLU A 75 16.59 25.19 -4.05
CA GLU A 75 15.71 25.23 -2.86
C GLU A 75 15.40 26.65 -2.41
#